data_AF-A0A8I0IJH6-F1
#
_entry.id   AF-A0A8I0IJH6-F1
#
_cell.length_a   1.000
_cell.length_b   1.000
_cell.length_c   1.000
_cell.angle_alpha   90.00
_cell.angle_beta   90.00
_cell.angle_gamma   90.00
#
_symmetry.space_group_name_H-M   'P 1'
#
loop_
_entity.id
_entity.type
_entity.pdbx_description
1 polymer ?
#
loop_
_entity_poly.entity_id
_entity_poly.type
_entity_poly.pdbx_seq_one_letter_code
_entity_poly.pdbx_strand_id
1 'polypeptide(L)'
;METPDAPHDTVRPSHDTETRVRIVRAVVTAFRTRAFHETTYAVVAEIADLPVDTVERHFPRWDGLVMAAVDRWNAERMEPVIPLMQSHGTVRFLRGIVEQNVLDPSLMRLLTSLLNVAATPGHPMAPTLQHEWQKFHALVLRGLTQDVAVGREPATMQPDRGAEQLIALYEGLQMQSMVRPRMDLLASYDRAVTRLRAGWSQSYAEQVWDLDR
;
A
#
# COMPACT_ATOMS: atom_id res chain seq x y z
N MET A 1 -29.24 25.77 -34.30
CA MET A 1 -29.04 24.42 -33.73
C MET A 1 -28.01 24.60 -32.63
N GLU A 2 -28.47 25.03 -31.46
CA GLU A 2 -27.64 25.31 -30.28
C GLU A 2 -28.08 24.37 -29.18
N THR A 3 -27.15 23.55 -28.71
CA THR A 3 -27.32 22.67 -27.55
C THR A 3 -26.92 23.47 -26.31
N PRO A 4 -27.77 23.59 -25.27
CA PRO A 4 -27.35 24.25 -24.04
C PRO A 4 -26.40 23.33 -23.26
N ASP A 5 -25.22 23.87 -22.97
CA ASP A 5 -24.24 23.33 -22.04
C ASP A 5 -24.83 23.34 -20.61
N ALA A 6 -24.96 22.17 -20.00
CA ALA A 6 -25.46 22.03 -18.64
C ALA A 6 -24.30 22.21 -17.66
N PRO A 7 -24.41 23.08 -16.65
CA PRO A 7 -23.32 23.27 -15.68
C PRO A 7 -23.14 22.00 -14.83
N HIS A 8 -21.90 21.51 -14.75
CA HIS A 8 -21.49 20.50 -13.78
C HIS A 8 -21.59 21.08 -12.36
N ASP A 9 -22.72 20.82 -11.70
CA ASP A 9 -22.94 21.18 -10.30
C ASP A 9 -22.07 20.28 -9.40
N THR A 10 -20.86 20.74 -9.07
CA THR A 10 -20.05 20.13 -8.02
C THR A 10 -20.71 20.40 -6.67
N VAL A 11 -21.53 19.46 -6.20
CA VAL A 11 -22.19 19.50 -4.89
C VAL A 11 -21.13 19.73 -3.81
N ARG A 12 -21.22 20.88 -3.13
CA ARG A 12 -20.34 21.22 -2.01
C ARG A 12 -20.58 20.19 -0.88
N PRO A 13 -19.53 19.53 -0.35
CA PRO A 13 -19.71 18.52 0.69
C PRO A 13 -20.40 19.11 1.91
N SER A 14 -21.23 18.31 2.58
CA SER A 14 -21.88 18.72 3.84
C SER A 14 -20.82 19.01 4.92
N HIS A 15 -21.13 19.89 5.87
CA HIS A 15 -20.26 20.19 7.02
C HIS A 15 -19.80 18.92 7.78
N ASP A 16 -20.66 17.91 7.85
CA ASP A 16 -20.33 16.60 8.43
C ASP A 16 -19.25 15.88 7.62
N THR A 17 -19.36 15.88 6.29
CA THR A 17 -18.37 15.28 5.39
C THR A 17 -17.03 15.99 5.48
N GLU A 18 -17.03 17.33 5.52
CA GLU A 18 -15.82 18.13 5.68
C GLU A 18 -15.12 17.84 7.01
N THR A 19 -15.88 17.70 8.10
CA THR A 19 -15.36 17.35 9.42
C THR A 19 -14.74 15.95 9.41
N ARG A 20 -15.40 14.95 8.81
CA ARG A 20 -14.84 13.60 8.66
C ARG A 20 -13.53 13.61 7.87
N VAL A 21 -13.46 14.38 6.78
CA VAL A 21 -12.24 14.55 5.99
C VAL A 21 -11.12 15.19 6.80
N ARG A 22 -11.43 16.22 7.59
CA ARG A 22 -10.46 16.88 8.49
C ARG A 22 -9.89 15.91 9.52
N ILE A 23 -10.75 15.11 10.16
CA ILE A 23 -10.35 14.07 11.12
C ILE A 23 -9.42 13.05 10.46
N VAL A 24 -9.78 12.53 9.29
CA VAL A 24 -8.94 11.54 8.58
C VAL A 24 -7.58 12.12 8.19
N ARG A 25 -7.52 13.38 7.75
CA ARG A 25 -6.25 14.06 7.47
C ARG A 25 -5.39 14.25 8.73
N ALA A 26 -6.02 14.51 9.88
CA ALA A 26 -5.33 14.61 11.15
C ALA A 26 -4.69 13.28 11.56
N VAL A 27 -5.36 12.14 11.31
CA VAL A 27 -4.79 10.80 11.53
C VAL A 27 -3.55 10.56 10.66
N VAL A 28 -3.60 10.89 9.37
CA VAL A 28 -2.43 10.79 8.48
C VAL A 28 -1.27 11.64 9.00
N THR A 29 -1.57 12.87 9.44
CA THR A 29 -0.57 13.78 10.02
C THR A 29 0.02 13.24 11.33
N ALA A 30 -0.80 12.63 12.19
CA ALA A 30 -0.34 11.97 13.40
C ALA A 30 0.61 10.82 13.07
N PHE A 31 0.24 9.94 12.14
CA PHE A 31 1.07 8.79 11.78
C PHE A 31 2.36 9.16 11.05
N ARG A 32 2.48 10.36 10.46
CA ARG A 32 3.78 10.86 9.96
C ARG A 32 4.78 11.16 11.07
N THR A 33 4.30 11.57 12.25
CA THR A 33 5.15 12.09 13.33
C THR A 33 5.22 11.20 14.57
N ARG A 34 4.30 10.25 14.73
CA ARG A 34 4.17 9.40 15.93
C ARG A 34 4.13 7.91 15.60
N ALA A 35 4.47 7.07 16.57
CA ALA A 35 4.33 5.62 16.44
C ALA A 35 2.86 5.19 16.48
N PHE A 36 2.57 3.95 16.03
CA PHE A 36 1.20 3.45 15.97
C PHE A 36 0.51 3.46 17.34
N HIS A 37 1.20 3.00 18.38
CA HIS A 37 0.67 2.89 19.75
C HIS A 37 0.60 4.23 20.51
N GLU A 38 1.23 5.29 19.98
CA GLU A 38 1.21 6.63 20.57
C GLU A 38 0.11 7.52 19.98
N THR A 39 -0.52 7.07 18.89
CA THR A 39 -1.57 7.81 18.19
C THR A 39 -2.93 7.44 18.79
N THR A 40 -3.62 8.42 19.38
CA THR A 40 -4.91 8.24 20.08
C THR A 40 -5.95 9.26 19.61
N TYR A 41 -7.21 9.13 20.04
CA TYR A 41 -8.24 10.14 19.77
C TYR A 41 -7.84 11.55 20.24
N ALA A 42 -7.19 11.66 21.40
CA ALA A 42 -6.73 12.95 21.93
C ALA A 42 -5.70 13.61 21.00
N VAL A 43 -4.74 12.84 20.49
CA VAL A 43 -3.74 13.31 19.53
C VAL A 43 -4.38 13.74 18.22
N VAL A 44 -5.33 12.95 17.71
CA VAL A 44 -6.05 13.27 16.47
C VAL A 44 -6.90 14.51 16.65
N ALA A 45 -7.58 14.67 17.78
CA ALA A 45 -8.40 15.83 18.12
C ALA A 45 -7.56 17.11 18.22
N GLU A 46 -6.39 17.03 18.85
CA GLU A 46 -5.42 18.13 18.92
C GLU A 46 -4.97 18.57 17.53
N ILE A 47 -4.52 17.64 16.68
CA ILE A 47 -4.07 17.94 15.31
C ILE A 47 -5.23 18.44 14.44
N ALA A 48 -6.41 17.88 14.64
CA ALA A 48 -7.61 18.30 13.95
C ALA A 48 -8.14 19.63 14.47
N ASP A 49 -7.68 20.17 15.61
CA ASP A 49 -8.28 21.31 16.31
C ASP A 49 -9.81 21.13 16.45
N LEU A 50 -10.18 20.00 17.07
CA LEU A 50 -11.55 19.60 17.39
C LEU A 50 -11.62 19.05 18.81
N PRO A 51 -12.78 19.11 19.49
CA PRO A 51 -13.00 18.36 20.73
C PRO A 51 -12.91 16.85 20.50
N VAL A 52 -12.39 16.10 21.48
CA VAL A 52 -12.29 14.63 21.43
C VAL A 52 -13.65 13.99 21.17
N ASP A 53 -14.69 14.41 21.88
CA ASP A 53 -16.07 13.93 21.72
C ASP A 53 -16.60 14.12 20.29
N THR A 54 -16.15 15.16 19.57
CA THR A 54 -16.51 15.36 18.16
C THR A 54 -15.87 14.28 17.31
N VAL A 55 -14.58 13.98 17.53
CA VAL A 55 -13.87 12.92 16.79
C VAL A 55 -14.53 11.56 17.03
N GLU A 56 -14.79 11.21 18.28
CA GLU A 56 -15.43 9.94 18.65
C GLU A 56 -16.85 9.81 18.11
N ARG A 57 -17.61 10.91 18.03
CA ARG A 57 -18.95 10.89 17.43
C ARG A 57 -18.91 10.56 15.94
N HIS A 58 -17.98 11.14 15.18
CA HIS A 58 -17.84 10.81 13.75
C HIS A 58 -17.21 9.44 13.53
N PHE A 59 -16.30 9.02 14.42
CA PHE A 59 -15.64 7.71 14.36
C PHE A 59 -15.70 7.03 15.73
N PRO A 60 -16.77 6.27 16.03
CA PRO A 60 -16.92 5.61 17.33
C PRO A 60 -15.91 4.49 17.59
N ARG A 61 -15.31 3.95 16.53
CA ARG A 61 -14.36 2.86 16.63
C ARG A 61 -13.01 3.27 16.04
N TRP A 62 -11.95 3.08 16.84
CA TRP A 62 -10.61 3.52 16.49
C TRP A 62 -10.08 2.80 15.25
N ASP A 63 -10.37 1.49 15.16
CA ASP A 63 -10.06 0.67 13.99
C ASP A 63 -10.68 1.24 12.71
N GLY A 64 -11.95 1.65 12.76
CA GLY A 64 -12.64 2.28 11.63
C GLY A 64 -12.00 3.61 11.21
N LEU A 65 -11.53 4.42 12.16
CA LEU A 65 -10.82 5.66 11.88
C LEU A 65 -9.45 5.41 11.22
N VAL A 66 -8.67 4.47 11.77
CA VAL A 66 -7.37 4.09 11.22
C VAL A 66 -7.53 3.54 9.81
N MET A 67 -8.49 2.65 9.57
CA MET A 67 -8.73 2.10 8.22
C MET A 67 -9.16 3.17 7.23
N ALA A 68 -10.03 4.11 7.61
CA ALA A 68 -10.40 5.22 6.74
C ALA A 68 -9.19 6.10 6.35
N ALA A 69 -8.24 6.28 7.27
CA ALA A 69 -6.99 6.99 6.99
C ALA A 69 -6.05 6.19 6.08
N VAL A 70 -5.90 4.88 6.31
CA VAL A 70 -5.13 3.99 5.43
C VAL A 70 -5.69 3.99 4.02
N ASP A 71 -7.01 3.84 3.87
CA ASP A 71 -7.67 3.78 2.56
C ASP A 71 -7.46 5.06 1.76
N ARG A 72 -7.68 6.22 2.41
CA ARG A 72 -7.46 7.52 1.79
C ARG A 72 -6.00 7.72 1.39
N TRP A 73 -5.08 7.47 2.31
CA TRP A 73 -3.66 7.71 2.09
C TRP A 73 -3.09 6.75 1.03
N ASN A 74 -3.54 5.49 1.04
CA ASN A 74 -3.20 4.54 -0.01
C ASN A 74 -3.78 4.97 -1.35
N ALA A 75 -5.02 5.45 -1.43
CA ALA A 75 -5.58 5.97 -2.68
C ALA A 75 -4.76 7.15 -3.25
N GLU A 76 -4.37 8.11 -2.41
CA GLU A 76 -3.50 9.24 -2.78
C GLU A 76 -2.13 8.74 -3.27
N ARG A 77 -1.52 7.76 -2.60
CA ARG A 77 -0.27 7.10 -3.06
C ARG A 77 -0.45 6.38 -4.39
N MET A 78 -1.59 5.73 -4.58
CA MET A 78 -1.84 4.86 -5.73
C MET A 78 -2.23 5.63 -7.00
N GLU A 79 -2.79 6.84 -6.86
CA GLU A 79 -3.23 7.70 -7.97
C GLU A 79 -2.16 7.85 -9.10
N PRO A 80 -0.91 8.28 -8.82
CA PRO A 80 0.09 8.45 -9.87
C PRO A 80 0.64 7.13 -10.44
N VAL A 81 0.46 6.01 -9.75
CA VAL A 81 1.10 4.72 -10.12
C VAL A 81 0.16 3.76 -10.83
N ILE A 82 -1.15 3.84 -10.61
CA ILE A 82 -2.15 2.99 -11.27
C ILE A 82 -1.99 2.96 -12.81
N PRO A 83 -1.78 4.10 -13.51
CA PRO A 83 -1.60 4.10 -14.97
C PRO A 83 -0.37 3.30 -15.44
N LEU A 84 0.64 3.12 -14.58
CA LEU A 84 1.86 2.37 -14.92
C LEU A 84 1.59 0.89 -15.16
N MET A 85 0.61 0.30 -14.46
CA MET A 85 0.32 -1.12 -14.61
C MET A 85 -0.20 -1.45 -16.02
N GLN A 86 -1.09 -0.62 -16.54
CA GLN A 86 -1.64 -0.81 -17.89
C GLN A 86 -0.58 -0.54 -18.98
N SER A 87 0.20 0.52 -18.80
CA SER A 87 1.15 1.00 -19.81
C SER A 87 2.48 0.23 -19.84
N HIS A 88 3.01 -0.15 -18.68
CA HIS A 88 4.36 -0.70 -18.53
C HIS A 88 4.41 -2.06 -17.78
N GLY A 89 3.27 -2.56 -17.31
CA GLY A 89 3.18 -3.82 -16.60
C GLY A 89 3.42 -3.72 -15.09
N THR A 90 3.27 -4.87 -14.43
CA THR A 90 3.16 -5.02 -12.97
C THR A 90 4.47 -4.70 -12.25
N VAL A 91 5.62 -5.08 -12.83
CA VAL A 91 6.92 -4.77 -12.24
C VAL A 91 7.16 -3.26 -12.15
N ARG A 92 6.84 -2.52 -13.23
CA ARG A 92 6.99 -1.06 -13.24
C ARG A 92 5.98 -0.39 -12.29
N PHE A 93 4.77 -0.93 -12.19
CA PHE A 93 3.76 -0.52 -11.22
C PHE A 93 4.26 -0.66 -9.77
N LEU A 94 4.78 -1.82 -9.37
CA LEU A 94 5.38 -2.01 -8.04
C LEU A 94 6.57 -1.08 -7.80
N ARG A 95 7.43 -0.89 -8.81
CA ARG A 95 8.51 0.11 -8.74
C ARG A 95 7.97 1.52 -8.48
N GLY A 96 6.84 1.86 -9.09
CA GLY A 96 6.14 3.13 -8.86
C GLY A 96 5.70 3.30 -7.40
N ILE A 97 5.18 2.22 -6.80
CA ILE A 97 4.84 2.23 -5.37
C ILE A 97 6.10 2.47 -4.52
N VAL A 98 7.23 1.85 -4.86
CA VAL A 98 8.52 2.10 -4.17
C VAL A 98 8.96 3.55 -4.29
N GLU A 99 8.82 4.17 -5.48
CA GLU A 99 9.12 5.60 -5.68
C GLU A 99 8.27 6.48 -4.75
N GLN A 100 6.97 6.21 -4.64
CA GLN A 100 6.10 6.96 -3.74
C GLN A 100 6.46 6.77 -2.26
N ASN A 101 6.88 5.56 -1.87
CA ASN A 101 7.26 5.29 -0.48
C ASN A 101 8.61 5.90 -0.09
N VAL A 102 9.50 6.15 -1.05
CA VAL A 102 10.72 6.94 -0.80
C VAL A 102 10.36 8.39 -0.49
N LEU A 103 9.32 8.94 -1.12
CA LEU A 103 8.85 10.30 -0.87
C LEU A 103 8.14 10.43 0.48
N ASP A 104 7.34 9.44 0.87
CA ASP A 104 6.67 9.38 2.17
C ASP A 104 6.72 7.96 2.77
N PRO A 105 7.72 7.64 3.62
CA PRO A 105 7.88 6.31 4.20
C PRO A 105 6.85 6.02 5.31
N SER A 106 6.07 7.02 5.72
CA SER A 106 5.23 6.95 6.92
C SER A 106 4.06 5.98 6.75
N LEU A 107 3.46 5.92 5.56
CA LEU A 107 2.40 4.96 5.27
C LEU A 107 2.91 3.53 5.40
N MET A 108 4.12 3.25 4.91
CA MET A 108 4.70 1.92 5.03
C MET A 108 4.99 1.53 6.47
N ARG A 109 5.46 2.47 7.30
CA ARG A 109 5.62 2.24 8.74
C ARG A 109 4.29 1.87 9.41
N LEU A 110 3.19 2.54 9.03
CA LEU A 110 1.85 2.22 9.50
C LEU A 110 1.40 0.83 9.03
N LEU A 111 1.54 0.52 7.73
CA LEU A 111 1.17 -0.79 7.17
C LEU A 111 1.95 -1.94 7.81
N THR A 112 3.25 -1.77 8.07
CA THR A 112 4.06 -2.76 8.80
C THR A 112 3.57 -2.96 10.24
N SER A 113 3.14 -1.88 10.91
CA SER A 113 2.54 -1.99 12.25
C SER A 113 1.21 -2.76 12.21
N LEU A 114 0.38 -2.49 11.20
CA LEU A 114 -0.90 -3.18 11.01
C LEU A 114 -0.72 -4.65 10.60
N LEU A 115 0.37 -5.01 9.93
CA LEU A 115 0.66 -6.42 9.64
C LEU A 115 0.79 -7.26 10.92
N ASN A 116 1.41 -6.71 11.97
CA ASN A 116 1.47 -7.37 13.28
C ASN A 116 0.08 -7.56 13.90
N VAL A 117 -0.78 -6.55 13.77
CA VAL A 117 -2.19 -6.62 14.20
C VAL A 117 -2.95 -7.71 13.41
N ALA A 118 -2.73 -7.77 12.10
CA ALA A 118 -3.35 -8.76 11.22
C ALA A 118 -2.92 -10.21 11.55
N ALA A 119 -1.70 -10.38 12.03
CA ALA A 119 -1.14 -11.67 12.44
C ALA A 119 -1.54 -12.09 13.86
N THR A 120 -2.13 -11.20 14.66
CA THR A 120 -2.50 -11.47 16.06
C THR A 120 -3.79 -12.33 16.13
N PRO A 121 -3.73 -13.55 16.69
CA PRO A 121 -4.91 -14.42 16.82
C PRO A 121 -6.03 -13.75 17.62
N GLY A 122 -7.26 -13.78 17.10
CA GLY A 122 -8.44 -13.24 17.78
C GLY A 122 -8.56 -11.72 17.76
N HIS A 123 -7.63 -10.99 17.12
CA HIS A 123 -7.73 -9.53 17.05
C HIS A 123 -8.90 -9.10 16.15
N PRO A 124 -9.79 -8.17 16.59
CA PRO A 124 -10.98 -7.78 15.82
C PRO A 124 -10.70 -7.22 14.42
N MET A 125 -9.56 -6.55 14.23
CA MET A 125 -9.14 -6.00 12.93
C MET A 125 -8.51 -7.02 11.98
N ALA A 126 -8.12 -8.21 12.47
CA ALA A 126 -7.33 -9.14 11.67
C ALA A 126 -8.02 -9.56 10.36
N PRO A 127 -9.32 -9.92 10.34
CA PRO A 127 -9.99 -10.32 9.10
C PRO A 127 -9.99 -9.22 8.03
N THR A 128 -10.25 -7.97 8.42
CA THR A 128 -10.23 -6.83 7.49
C THR A 128 -8.84 -6.58 6.93
N LEU A 129 -7.81 -6.60 7.78
CA LEU A 129 -6.42 -6.37 7.34
C LEU A 129 -5.92 -7.49 6.41
N GLN A 130 -6.24 -8.75 6.73
CA GLN A 130 -5.92 -9.90 5.87
C GLN A 130 -6.63 -9.80 4.52
N HIS A 131 -7.89 -9.35 4.51
CA HIS A 131 -8.64 -9.14 3.28
C HIS A 131 -8.02 -8.06 2.39
N GLU A 132 -7.57 -6.94 2.98
CA GLU A 132 -6.87 -5.88 2.22
C GLU A 132 -5.54 -6.38 1.64
N TRP A 133 -4.76 -7.15 2.40
CA TRP A 133 -3.54 -7.77 1.88
C TRP A 133 -3.83 -8.75 0.72
N GLN A 134 -4.88 -9.59 0.85
CA GLN A 134 -5.30 -10.50 -0.21
C GLN A 134 -5.74 -9.78 -1.48
N LYS A 135 -6.40 -8.62 -1.37
CA LYS A 135 -6.73 -7.78 -2.53
C LYS A 135 -5.49 -7.30 -3.26
N PHE A 136 -4.49 -6.82 -2.51
CA PHE A 136 -3.23 -6.37 -3.09
C PHE A 136 -2.49 -7.53 -3.76
N HIS A 137 -2.38 -8.68 -3.09
CA HIS A 137 -1.79 -9.89 -3.68
C HIS A 137 -2.49 -10.30 -4.98
N ALA A 138 -3.83 -10.36 -4.97
CA ALA A 138 -4.61 -10.71 -6.15
C ALA A 138 -4.47 -9.69 -7.30
N LEU A 139 -4.27 -8.40 -6.98
CA LEU A 139 -3.97 -7.36 -7.97
C LEU A 139 -2.65 -7.64 -8.69
N VAL A 140 -1.58 -7.91 -7.93
CA VAL A 140 -0.26 -8.22 -8.48
C VAL A 140 -0.29 -9.51 -9.30
N LEU A 141 -0.92 -10.56 -8.78
CA LEU A 141 -1.10 -11.82 -9.49
C LEU A 141 -1.79 -11.64 -10.84
N ARG A 142 -2.95 -10.96 -10.86
CA ARG A 142 -3.67 -10.69 -12.11
C ARG A 142 -2.84 -9.87 -13.09
N GLY A 143 -2.09 -8.89 -12.59
CA GLY A 143 -1.18 -8.11 -13.40
C GLY A 143 -0.10 -8.96 -14.07
N LEU A 144 0.59 -9.82 -13.31
CA LEU A 144 1.62 -10.70 -13.85
C LEU A 144 1.06 -11.74 -14.82
N THR A 145 -0.12 -12.29 -14.54
CA THR A 145 -0.83 -13.18 -15.49
C THR A 145 -1.08 -12.47 -16.82
N GLN A 146 -1.52 -11.22 -16.79
CA GLN A 146 -1.73 -10.42 -18.00
C GLN A 146 -0.40 -10.14 -18.70
N ASP A 147 0.64 -9.78 -17.95
CA ASP A 147 1.95 -9.45 -18.52
C ASP A 147 2.60 -10.66 -19.22
N VAL A 148 2.41 -11.88 -18.71
CA VAL A 148 2.78 -13.12 -19.42
C VAL A 148 1.93 -13.30 -20.68
N ALA A 149 0.61 -13.13 -20.57
CA ALA A 149 -0.30 -13.32 -21.71
C ALA A 149 -0.02 -12.38 -22.90
N VAL A 150 0.46 -11.16 -22.64
CA VAL A 150 0.83 -10.19 -23.68
C VAL A 150 2.32 -10.17 -24.02
N GLY A 151 3.12 -11.07 -23.44
CA GLY A 151 4.55 -11.23 -23.72
C GLY A 151 5.47 -10.15 -23.13
N ARG A 152 5.03 -9.41 -22.11
CA ARG A 152 5.89 -8.48 -21.34
C ARG A 152 6.80 -9.21 -20.36
N GLU A 153 6.34 -10.33 -19.84
CA GLU A 153 7.10 -11.22 -18.98
C GLU A 153 7.22 -12.60 -19.63
N PRO A 154 8.28 -13.38 -19.33
CA PRO A 154 8.57 -14.63 -20.04
C PRO A 154 7.52 -15.72 -19.73
N ALA A 155 7.20 -16.54 -20.73
CA ALA A 155 6.25 -17.65 -20.60
C ALA A 155 6.68 -18.75 -19.61
N THR A 156 7.96 -18.78 -19.23
CA THR A 156 8.52 -19.66 -18.20
C THR A 156 8.19 -19.20 -16.78
N MET A 157 7.74 -17.96 -16.59
CA MET A 157 7.30 -17.44 -15.30
C MET A 157 5.98 -18.08 -14.88
N GLN A 158 5.89 -18.51 -13.62
CA GLN A 158 4.63 -18.87 -12.97
C GLN A 158 4.07 -17.65 -12.22
N PRO A 159 2.93 -17.07 -12.61
CA PRO A 159 2.44 -15.81 -12.04
C PRO A 159 2.16 -15.84 -10.53
N ASP A 160 1.72 -16.98 -9.99
CA ASP A 160 1.52 -17.21 -8.55
C ASP A 160 2.83 -17.04 -7.79
N ARG A 161 3.90 -17.73 -8.23
CA ARG A 161 5.23 -17.64 -7.62
C ARG A 161 5.86 -16.27 -7.85
N GLY A 162 5.68 -15.71 -9.04
CA GLY A 162 6.16 -14.37 -9.39
C GLY A 162 5.54 -13.29 -8.50
N ALA A 163 4.24 -13.38 -8.20
CA ALA A 163 3.56 -12.43 -7.32
C ALA A 163 4.09 -12.53 -5.88
N GLU A 164 4.21 -13.74 -5.34
CA GLU A 164 4.78 -13.99 -4.01
C GLU A 164 6.20 -13.41 -3.89
N GLN A 165 7.07 -13.73 -4.86
CA GLN A 165 8.46 -13.26 -4.89
C GLN A 165 8.55 -11.74 -4.99
N LEU A 166 7.75 -11.13 -5.87
CA LEU A 166 7.79 -9.69 -6.11
C LEU A 166 7.28 -8.91 -4.89
N ILE A 167 6.20 -9.37 -4.26
CA ILE A 167 5.66 -8.77 -3.03
C ILE A 167 6.65 -8.94 -1.88
N ALA A 168 7.22 -10.13 -1.69
CA ALA A 168 8.20 -10.39 -0.63
C ALA A 168 9.44 -9.49 -0.77
N LEU A 169 9.94 -9.30 -2.00
CA LEU A 169 11.06 -8.40 -2.29
C LEU A 169 10.70 -6.94 -2.00
N TYR A 170 9.53 -6.50 -2.45
CA TYR A 170 8.99 -5.17 -2.18
C TYR A 170 8.87 -4.90 -0.67
N GLU A 171 8.09 -5.72 0.06
CA GLU A 171 7.85 -5.53 1.49
C GLU A 171 9.15 -5.68 2.30
N GLY A 172 9.97 -6.67 1.97
CA GLY A 172 11.24 -6.95 2.66
C GLY A 172 12.25 -5.81 2.56
N LEU A 173 12.46 -5.24 1.36
CA LEU A 173 13.38 -4.12 1.18
C LEU A 173 12.86 -2.85 1.87
N GLN A 174 11.55 -2.63 1.87
CA GLN A 174 10.96 -1.50 2.58
C GLN A 174 11.13 -1.61 4.09
N MET A 175 10.85 -2.78 4.67
CA MET A 175 11.11 -3.02 6.09
C MET A 175 12.59 -2.80 6.43
N GLN A 176 13.52 -3.29 5.60
CA GLN A 176 14.96 -3.05 5.82
C GLN A 176 15.33 -1.57 5.74
N SER A 177 14.73 -0.80 4.82
CA SER A 177 15.03 0.63 4.67
C SER A 177 14.67 1.45 5.92
N MET A 178 13.63 1.04 6.65
CA MET A 178 13.18 1.71 7.88
C MET A 178 14.22 1.69 9.00
N VAL A 179 15.11 0.67 9.01
CA VAL A 179 16.19 0.53 10.01
C VAL A 179 17.57 0.78 9.43
N ARG A 180 17.66 1.16 8.14
CA ARG A 180 18.92 1.42 7.42
C ARG A 180 18.86 2.80 6.74
N PRO A 181 19.11 3.90 7.47
CA PRO A 181 18.88 5.26 6.97
C PRO A 181 19.75 5.67 5.77
N ARG A 182 20.82 4.93 5.47
CA ARG A 182 21.71 5.15 4.31
C ARG A 182 21.40 4.22 3.13
N MET A 183 20.35 3.41 3.22
CA MET A 183 19.98 2.49 2.15
C MET A 183 19.34 3.26 1.00
N ASP A 184 19.89 3.11 -0.20
CA ASP A 184 19.19 3.48 -1.42
C ASP A 184 18.17 2.38 -1.74
N LEU A 185 16.92 2.61 -1.32
CA LEU A 185 15.83 1.66 -1.48
C LEU A 185 15.52 1.40 -2.96
N LEU A 186 15.52 2.44 -3.80
CA LEU A 186 15.21 2.30 -5.22
C LEU A 186 16.29 1.52 -5.94
N ALA A 187 17.57 1.85 -5.73
CA ALA A 187 18.67 1.09 -6.34
C ALA A 187 18.70 -0.37 -5.88
N SER A 188 18.39 -0.61 -4.60
CA SER A 188 18.30 -1.97 -4.05
C SER A 188 17.16 -2.77 -4.68
N TYR A 189 15.98 -2.15 -4.83
CA TYR A 189 14.82 -2.74 -5.49
C TYR A 189 15.11 -3.03 -6.97
N ASP A 190 15.68 -2.08 -7.70
CA ASP A 190 16.00 -2.22 -9.12
C ASP A 190 16.99 -3.37 -9.36
N ARG A 191 18.08 -3.42 -8.59
CA ARG A 191 19.05 -4.52 -8.66
C ARG A 191 18.38 -5.88 -8.39
N ALA A 192 17.55 -5.96 -7.36
CA ALA A 192 16.93 -7.21 -6.93
C ALA A 192 15.88 -7.68 -7.94
N VAL A 193 15.03 -6.78 -8.46
CA VAL A 193 14.00 -7.13 -9.44
C VAL A 193 14.60 -7.51 -10.80
N THR A 194 15.72 -6.87 -11.22
CA THR A 194 16.45 -7.30 -12.42
C THR A 194 16.93 -8.75 -12.29
N ARG A 195 17.47 -9.13 -11.13
CA ARG A 195 17.93 -10.51 -10.87
C ARG A 195 16.77 -11.49 -10.79
N LEU A 196 15.67 -11.09 -10.15
CA LEU A 196 14.44 -11.89 -10.08
C LEU A 196 13.89 -12.19 -11.47
N ARG A 197 13.76 -11.17 -12.33
CA ARG A 197 13.26 -11.31 -13.71
C ARG A 197 14.17 -12.15 -14.59
N ALA A 198 15.49 -12.05 -14.42
CA ALA A 198 16.43 -12.93 -15.11
C ALA A 198 16.22 -14.41 -14.73
N GLY A 199 15.82 -14.69 -13.48
CA GLY A 199 15.43 -16.02 -13.03
C GLY A 199 14.11 -16.49 -13.65
N TRP A 200 13.12 -15.60 -13.79
CA TRP A 200 11.84 -15.94 -14.43
C TRP A 200 11.98 -16.38 -15.89
N SER A 201 13.03 -15.95 -16.59
CA SER A 201 13.31 -16.37 -17.97
C SER A 201 13.87 -17.80 -18.08
N GLN A 202 14.18 -18.44 -16.96
CA GLN A 202 14.70 -19.81 -16.92
C GLN A 202 13.58 -20.76 -16.50
N SER A 203 13.56 -21.97 -17.06
CA SER A 203 12.69 -23.03 -16.56
C SER A 203 13.08 -23.35 -15.13
N TYR A 204 12.10 -23.38 -14.22
CA TYR A 204 12.35 -23.79 -12.85
C TYR A 204 12.83 -25.24 -12.82
N ALA A 205 14.00 -25.43 -12.21
CA ALA A 205 14.50 -26.73 -11.80
C ALA A 205 14.64 -26.68 -10.28
N GLU A 206 14.00 -27.62 -9.59
CA GLU A 206 14.13 -27.75 -8.15
C GLU A 206 15.61 -27.96 -7.79
N GLN A 207 16.16 -27.06 -6.98
CA GLN A 207 17.52 -27.22 -6.50
C GLN A 207 17.51 -28.14 -5.29
N VAL A 208 18.23 -29.26 -5.41
CA VAL A 208 18.55 -30.11 -4.27
C VAL A 208 19.71 -29.47 -3.53
N TRP A 209 19.43 -28.99 -2.32
CA TRP A 209 20.47 -28.46 -1.43
C TRP A 209 21.26 -29.63 -0.86
N ASP A 210 22.46 -29.86 -1.37
CA ASP A 210 23.40 -30.81 -0.79
C ASP A 210 24.06 -30.14 0.41
N LEU A 211 23.42 -30.27 1.58
CA LEU A 211 23.85 -29.64 2.85
C LEU A 211 24.96 -30.45 3.55
N ASP A 212 25.41 -31.56 2.97
CA ASP A 212 26.42 -32.47 3.52
C ASP A 212 27.87 -32.13 3.09
N ARG A 213 28.17 -30.86 2.79
CA ARG A 213 29.52 -30.37 2.46
C ARG A 213 30.10 -29.39 3.47
#